data_AF-A0A418B286-F1
#
_entry.id   AF-A0A418B286-F1
#
_cell.length_a   1.000
_cell.length_b   1.000
_cell.length_c   1.000
_cell.angle_alpha   90.00
_cell.angle_beta   90.00
_cell.angle_gamma   90.00
#
_symmetry.space_group_name_H-M   'P 1'
#
loop_
_entity.id
_entity.type
_entity.pdbx_description
1 polymer ?
#
loop_
_entity_poly.entity_id
_entity_poly.type
_entity_poly.pdbx_seq_one_letter_code
_entity_poly.pdbx_strand_id
1 'polypeptide(L)'
;LLNACNTSRNIENDERSGVELYFLAQDGSAFKTTLIQAPYFYVAAPPKRLQEALAYVDLSRSSLFAPVFRALFYLPSFRFCQKTLEGTLLSSSVVSKEDLDLPNHLSGLQASYIQLVFRTVRLRRGFLLFHGEHPGVGVRLGRRQANRVPHDCKEQARSISHERLVAHLPCLLCSEYDVPYLMRVAIDKEIRIGAWYSVHVDAAEGVKVDRITDMVDKAEPVVLAFDIECTKAPLKFPDATSDQIYMISYMVDRQGFLICNREFVSQDVDDFEYTPKSDYPGRVHTATARKRLARFDEMAFCVGPFECVNVTNEFELIRYFFNHVKELNPHIFVTYNGDFFDWPFLETRAQHHGYRSFVVPGGIHGNYEAWI
;
A
#
# COMPACT_ATOMS: atom_id res chain seq x y z
N LEU A 1 -0.84 -15.60 -3.15
CA LEU A 1 -1.08 -14.14 -3.04
C LEU A 1 0.18 -13.40 -3.48
N LEU A 2 0.11 -12.60 -4.55
CA LEU A 2 1.25 -11.85 -5.10
C LEU A 2 1.37 -10.42 -4.55
N ASN A 3 0.25 -9.72 -4.37
CA ASN A 3 0.25 -8.32 -3.92
C ASN A 3 -1.03 -7.98 -3.15
N ALA A 4 -1.02 -6.88 -2.40
CA ALA A 4 -2.17 -6.34 -1.70
C ALA A 4 -2.11 -4.81 -1.60
N CYS A 5 -3.24 -4.11 -1.80
CA CYS A 5 -3.30 -2.66 -1.69
C CYS A 5 -4.58 -2.19 -0.99
N ASN A 6 -4.55 -0.96 -0.44
CA ASN A 6 -5.75 -0.36 0.14
C ASN A 6 -6.74 0.01 -0.96
N THR A 7 -8.02 -0.20 -0.72
CA THR A 7 -9.10 0.21 -1.61
C THR A 7 -10.33 0.66 -0.82
N SER A 8 -11.32 1.24 -1.50
CA SER A 8 -12.67 1.41 -0.96
C SER A 8 -13.70 0.83 -1.92
N ARG A 9 -14.75 0.25 -1.37
CA ARG A 9 -15.91 -0.27 -2.12
C ARG A 9 -17.16 0.42 -1.63
N ASN A 10 -18.02 0.76 -2.57
CA ASN A 10 -19.35 1.28 -2.26
C ASN A 10 -20.33 0.10 -2.21
N ILE A 11 -20.92 -0.14 -1.05
CA ILE A 11 -21.91 -1.20 -0.81
C ILE A 11 -23.19 -0.50 -0.37
N GLU A 12 -24.24 -0.55 -1.18
CA GLU A 12 -25.55 0.07 -0.86
C GLU A 12 -25.48 1.58 -0.51
N ASN A 13 -24.67 2.35 -1.25
CA ASN A 13 -24.37 3.77 -0.99
C ASN A 13 -23.56 4.04 0.29
N ASP A 14 -22.95 3.00 0.89
CA ASP A 14 -22.04 3.09 2.01
C ASP A 14 -20.60 2.79 1.55
N GLU A 15 -19.73 3.82 1.55
CA GLU A 15 -18.31 3.64 1.25
C GLU A 15 -17.62 2.92 2.41
N ARG A 16 -16.99 1.78 2.13
CA ARG A 16 -16.26 0.98 3.11
C ARG A 16 -14.82 0.77 2.68
N SER A 17 -13.91 0.86 3.64
CA SER A 17 -12.51 0.50 3.40
C SER A 17 -12.33 -1.01 3.28
N GLY A 18 -11.44 -1.41 2.38
CA GLY A 18 -11.04 -2.79 2.17
C GLY A 18 -9.62 -2.89 1.66
N VAL A 19 -9.15 -4.13 1.55
CA VAL A 19 -7.87 -4.46 0.93
C VAL A 19 -8.13 -5.26 -0.33
N GLU A 20 -7.63 -4.78 -1.47
CA GLU A 20 -7.62 -5.55 -2.71
C GLU A 20 -6.42 -6.50 -2.70
N LEU A 21 -6.67 -7.78 -2.96
CA LEU A 21 -5.71 -8.87 -2.92
C LEU A 21 -5.55 -9.43 -4.33
N TYR A 22 -4.31 -9.53 -4.82
CA TYR A 22 -3.97 -10.00 -6.16
C TYR A 22 -3.36 -11.40 -6.08
N PHE A 23 -3.96 -12.36 -6.76
CA PHE A 23 -3.59 -13.77 -6.74
C PHE A 23 -3.13 -14.25 -8.11
N LEU A 24 -2.19 -15.20 -8.08
CA LEU A 24 -1.85 -16.06 -9.20
C LEU A 24 -2.29 -17.47 -8.82
N ALA A 25 -3.14 -18.06 -9.64
CA ALA A 25 -3.64 -19.42 -9.48
C ALA A 25 -2.65 -20.45 -10.03
N GLN A 26 -2.89 -21.72 -9.71
CA GLN A 26 -2.02 -22.83 -10.13
C GLN A 26 -2.04 -23.08 -11.64
N ASP A 27 -3.12 -22.69 -12.32
CA ASP A 27 -3.24 -22.77 -13.78
C ASP A 27 -2.55 -21.59 -14.51
N GLY A 28 -1.89 -20.71 -13.77
CA GLY A 28 -1.24 -19.50 -14.28
C GLY A 28 -2.19 -18.32 -14.48
N SER A 29 -3.49 -18.47 -14.21
CA SER A 29 -4.43 -17.35 -14.29
C SER A 29 -4.26 -16.39 -13.11
N ALA A 30 -4.37 -15.10 -13.38
CA ALA A 30 -4.37 -14.06 -12.35
C ALA A 30 -5.81 -13.62 -12.04
N PHE A 31 -6.11 -13.44 -10.76
CA PHE A 31 -7.40 -12.89 -10.32
C PHE A 31 -7.21 -12.00 -9.10
N LYS A 32 -8.22 -11.17 -8.80
CA LYS A 32 -8.21 -10.30 -7.61
C LYS A 32 -9.53 -10.38 -6.86
N THR A 33 -9.47 -10.13 -5.56
CA THR A 33 -10.65 -10.04 -4.70
C THR A 33 -10.48 -8.91 -3.68
N THR A 34 -11.57 -8.44 -3.08
CA THR A 34 -11.53 -7.36 -2.09
C THR A 34 -12.03 -7.85 -0.74
N LEU A 35 -11.17 -7.74 0.28
CA LEU A 35 -11.51 -8.02 1.66
C LEU A 35 -11.97 -6.73 2.36
N ILE A 36 -13.26 -6.64 2.68
CA ILE A 36 -13.82 -5.49 3.41
C ILE A 36 -13.57 -5.67 4.90
N GLN A 37 -12.89 -4.71 5.52
CA GLN A 37 -12.57 -4.75 6.94
C GLN A 37 -12.64 -3.35 7.53
N ALA A 38 -13.45 -3.16 8.57
CA ALA A 38 -13.60 -1.85 9.19
C ALA A 38 -12.28 -1.43 9.91
N PRO A 39 -11.71 -0.26 9.59
CA PRO A 39 -10.57 0.27 10.34
C PRO A 39 -10.99 0.59 11.78
N TYR A 40 -10.05 0.43 12.72
CA TYR A 40 -10.26 0.81 14.11
C TYR A 40 -8.98 1.35 14.75
N PHE A 41 -9.15 1.99 15.89
CA PHE A 41 -8.08 2.29 16.85
C PHE A 41 -8.65 2.31 18.26
N TYR A 42 -7.76 2.43 19.25
CA TYR A 42 -8.13 2.41 20.66
C TYR A 42 -7.94 3.76 21.32
N VAL A 43 -8.78 4.01 22.30
CA VAL A 43 -8.76 5.21 23.12
C VAL A 43 -8.64 4.79 24.57
N ALA A 44 -7.58 5.24 25.25
CA ALA A 44 -7.41 5.01 26.68
C ALA A 44 -8.25 5.99 27.48
N ALA A 45 -8.96 5.49 28.49
CA ALA A 45 -9.70 6.33 29.43
C ALA A 45 -9.46 5.84 30.88
N PRO A 46 -9.44 6.75 31.88
CA PRO A 46 -9.34 6.33 33.28
C PRO A 46 -10.46 5.34 33.66
N PRO A 47 -10.18 4.25 34.39
CA PRO A 47 -11.16 3.20 34.66
C PRO A 47 -12.48 3.70 35.26
N LYS A 48 -12.41 4.70 36.15
CA LYS A 48 -13.57 5.30 36.82
C LYS A 48 -14.49 6.10 35.87
N ARG A 49 -14.01 6.48 34.68
CA ARG A 49 -14.73 7.32 33.71
C ARG A 49 -14.89 6.66 32.35
N LEU A 50 -14.56 5.37 32.23
CA LEU A 50 -14.65 4.63 30.98
C LEU A 50 -16.08 4.64 30.41
N GLN A 51 -17.08 4.45 31.27
CA GLN A 51 -18.49 4.47 30.89
C GLN A 51 -18.98 5.87 30.49
N GLU A 52 -18.50 6.92 31.17
CA GLU A 52 -18.79 8.31 30.78
C GLU A 52 -18.17 8.65 29.42
N ALA A 53 -16.94 8.21 29.16
CA ALA A 53 -16.25 8.41 27.90
C ALA A 53 -16.91 7.63 26.75
N LEU A 54 -17.35 6.40 26.99
CA LEU A 54 -18.12 5.61 26.03
C LEU A 54 -19.45 6.30 25.69
N ALA A 55 -20.21 6.70 26.71
CA ALA A 55 -21.47 7.42 26.53
C ALA A 55 -21.28 8.72 25.74
N TYR A 56 -20.18 9.45 25.98
CA TYR A 56 -19.84 10.64 25.21
C TYR A 56 -19.58 10.34 23.72
N VAL A 57 -18.83 9.28 23.41
CA VAL A 57 -18.58 8.84 22.03
C VAL A 57 -19.89 8.45 21.34
N ASP A 58 -20.73 7.68 22.01
CA ASP A 58 -22.01 7.22 21.46
C ASP A 58 -22.98 8.38 21.22
N LEU A 59 -23.03 9.34 22.16
CA LEU A 59 -23.79 10.58 22.00
C LEU A 59 -23.25 11.43 20.84
N SER A 60 -21.93 11.50 20.66
CA SER A 60 -21.29 12.24 19.56
C SER A 60 -21.60 11.65 18.18
N ARG A 61 -21.99 10.37 18.10
CA ARG A 61 -22.42 9.72 16.85
C ARG A 61 -23.86 10.07 16.47
N SER A 62 -24.71 10.46 17.43
CA SER A 62 -26.15 10.61 17.22
C SER A 62 -26.55 12.04 16.81
N SER A 63 -27.24 12.16 15.67
CA SER A 63 -27.81 13.41 15.20
C SER A 63 -29.03 13.88 16.02
N LEU A 64 -29.69 12.95 16.74
CA LEU A 64 -30.97 13.18 17.42
C LEU A 64 -30.86 13.86 18.78
N PHE A 65 -29.71 13.76 19.46
CA PHE A 65 -29.53 14.27 20.83
C PHE A 65 -28.78 15.62 20.93
N ALA A 66 -28.48 16.24 19.79
CA ALA A 66 -27.75 17.49 19.72
C ALA A 66 -28.39 18.68 20.46
N PRO A 67 -29.73 18.90 20.49
CA PRO A 67 -30.29 20.15 21.04
C PRO A 67 -30.22 20.24 22.58
N VAL A 68 -30.54 19.16 23.28
CA VAL A 68 -30.64 19.14 24.76
C VAL A 68 -29.27 19.19 25.42
N PHE A 69 -28.27 18.50 24.83
CA PHE A 69 -26.89 18.53 25.32
C PHE A 69 -26.08 19.75 24.83
N ARG A 70 -26.45 20.38 23.70
CA ARG A 70 -25.83 21.64 23.22
C ARG A 70 -25.90 22.75 24.27
N ALA A 71 -26.97 22.80 25.06
CA ALA A 71 -27.16 23.82 26.08
C ALA A 71 -26.35 23.56 27.37
N LEU A 72 -26.08 22.30 27.69
CA LEU A 72 -25.37 21.89 28.92
C LEU A 72 -23.85 21.75 28.74
N PHE A 73 -23.38 21.49 27.51
CA PHE A 73 -21.98 21.23 27.20
C PHE A 73 -21.52 22.05 25.98
N TYR A 74 -21.59 23.38 26.09
CA TYR A 74 -21.11 24.32 25.05
C TYR A 74 -19.57 24.30 24.96
N LEU A 75 -19.00 23.15 24.60
CA LEU A 75 -17.58 22.92 24.46
C LEU A 75 -17.25 22.77 22.97
N PRO A 76 -16.37 23.62 22.41
CA PRO A 76 -15.91 23.52 21.02
C PRO A 76 -15.47 22.10 20.62
N SER A 77 -14.89 21.36 21.57
CA SER A 77 -14.43 19.98 21.43
C SER A 77 -15.54 18.97 21.15
N PHE A 78 -16.74 19.15 21.72
CA PHE A 78 -17.89 18.26 21.48
C PHE A 78 -18.44 18.42 20.07
N ARG A 79 -18.56 19.66 19.57
CA ARG A 79 -18.99 19.90 18.18
C ARG A 79 -18.00 19.32 17.17
N PHE A 80 -16.70 19.33 17.48
CA PHE A 80 -15.69 18.75 16.61
C PHE A 80 -15.77 17.22 16.60
N CYS A 81 -15.83 16.59 17.77
CA CYS A 81 -16.00 15.14 17.88
C CYS A 81 -17.29 14.69 17.19
N GLN A 82 -18.39 15.44 17.36
CA GLN A 82 -19.64 15.17 16.67
C GLN A 82 -19.50 15.25 15.15
N LYS A 83 -18.98 16.37 14.60
CA LYS A 83 -18.74 16.50 13.15
C LYS A 83 -17.81 15.42 12.59
N THR A 84 -16.88 14.93 13.40
CA THR A 84 -15.91 13.92 12.99
C THR A 84 -16.49 12.50 13.10
N LEU A 85 -17.27 12.18 14.13
CA LEU A 85 -17.79 10.84 14.41
C LEU A 85 -19.18 10.57 13.79
N GLU A 86 -19.93 11.63 13.46
CA GLU A 86 -21.23 11.55 12.82
C GLU A 86 -21.11 10.99 11.40
N GLY A 87 -21.84 9.91 11.12
CA GLY A 87 -21.86 9.25 9.81
C GLY A 87 -20.60 8.42 9.48
N THR A 88 -19.65 8.33 10.40
CA THR A 88 -18.31 7.77 10.14
C THR A 88 -17.94 6.66 11.11
N LEU A 89 -18.31 6.80 12.39
CA LEU A 89 -18.18 5.78 13.41
C LEU A 89 -19.26 4.69 13.19
N LEU A 90 -18.82 3.45 13.02
CA LEU A 90 -19.69 2.28 12.93
C LEU A 90 -20.13 1.82 14.32
N SER A 91 -19.15 1.59 15.20
CA SER A 91 -19.39 1.12 16.56
C SER A 91 -18.30 1.60 17.51
N SER A 92 -18.66 1.66 18.79
CA SER A 92 -17.76 1.87 19.90
C SER A 92 -17.97 0.74 20.91
N SER A 93 -16.91 0.23 21.53
CA SER A 93 -17.04 -0.81 22.56
C SER A 93 -15.85 -0.80 23.53
N VAL A 94 -16.05 -1.28 24.74
CA VAL A 94 -14.96 -1.45 25.71
C VAL A 94 -14.28 -2.78 25.47
N VAL A 95 -12.95 -2.74 25.37
CA VAL A 95 -12.09 -3.93 25.22
C VAL A 95 -11.03 -3.93 26.31
N SER A 96 -10.66 -5.13 26.76
CA SER A 96 -9.53 -5.30 27.69
C SER A 96 -8.31 -5.78 26.91
N LYS A 97 -7.16 -5.16 27.17
CA LYS A 97 -5.87 -5.51 26.56
C LYS A 97 -4.78 -5.59 27.61
N GLU A 98 -3.78 -6.42 27.33
CA GLU A 98 -2.55 -6.43 28.12
C GLU A 98 -1.78 -5.13 27.86
N ASP A 99 -1.45 -4.44 28.95
CA ASP A 99 -0.65 -3.22 28.93
C ASP A 99 0.57 -3.46 29.82
N LEU A 100 1.75 -3.51 29.20
CA LEU A 100 3.02 -3.80 29.90
C LEU A 100 3.46 -2.63 30.79
N ASP A 101 2.91 -1.44 30.58
CA ASP A 101 3.16 -0.28 31.45
C ASP A 101 2.24 -0.27 32.69
N LEU A 102 1.23 -1.15 32.74
CA LEU A 102 0.34 -1.28 33.89
C LEU A 102 1.08 -1.88 35.09
N PRO A 103 0.98 -1.28 36.30
CA PRO A 103 1.52 -1.88 37.51
C PRO A 103 0.88 -3.26 37.76
N ASN A 104 1.72 -4.25 38.05
CA ASN A 104 1.32 -5.65 38.25
C ASN A 104 0.70 -6.33 37.01
N HIS A 105 1.02 -5.90 35.78
CA HIS A 105 0.56 -6.57 34.54
C HIS A 105 0.88 -8.08 34.50
N LEU A 106 1.99 -8.52 35.10
CA LEU A 106 2.37 -9.94 35.21
C LEU A 106 1.39 -10.80 36.02
N SER A 107 0.47 -10.20 36.78
CA SER A 107 -0.59 -10.92 37.48
C SER A 107 -1.81 -11.25 36.62
N GLY A 108 -1.77 -10.90 35.32
CA GLY A 108 -2.89 -11.05 34.39
C GLY A 108 -3.86 -9.87 34.39
N LEU A 109 -3.50 -8.76 35.04
CA LEU A 109 -4.29 -7.52 34.99
C LEU A 109 -4.22 -6.91 33.59
N GLN A 110 -5.39 -6.55 33.06
CA GLN A 110 -5.54 -5.93 31.75
C GLN A 110 -6.03 -4.48 31.90
N ALA A 111 -5.56 -3.61 31.02
CA ALA A 111 -6.07 -2.25 30.89
C ALA A 111 -7.32 -2.23 30.00
N SER A 112 -8.26 -1.35 30.32
CA SER A 112 -9.50 -1.18 29.54
C SER A 112 -9.38 0.00 28.58
N TYR A 113 -9.74 -0.24 27.32
CA TYR A 113 -9.74 0.76 26.26
C TYR A 113 -11.11 0.83 25.59
N ILE A 114 -11.41 1.95 24.94
CA ILE A 114 -12.55 2.08 24.04
C ILE A 114 -12.05 1.82 22.62
N GLN A 115 -12.52 0.76 21.99
CA GLN A 115 -12.31 0.49 20.57
C GLN A 115 -13.31 1.31 19.76
N LEU A 116 -12.79 2.12 18.83
CA LEU A 116 -13.59 2.88 17.88
C LEU A 116 -13.43 2.27 16.50
N VAL A 117 -14.54 1.86 15.89
CA VAL A 117 -14.58 1.20 14.58
C VAL A 117 -15.22 2.14 13.57
N PHE A 118 -14.58 2.33 12.42
CA PHE A 118 -14.97 3.33 11.42
C PHE A 118 -15.33 2.68 10.08
N ARG A 119 -16.11 3.40 9.27
CA ARG A 119 -16.46 2.99 7.90
C ARG A 119 -15.26 2.99 6.97
N THR A 120 -14.47 4.07 7.02
CA THR A 120 -13.36 4.31 6.11
C THR A 120 -12.12 4.83 6.83
N VAL A 121 -10.97 4.69 6.17
CA VAL A 121 -9.68 5.23 6.64
C VAL A 121 -9.58 6.76 6.56
N ARG A 122 -10.49 7.44 5.85
CA ARG A 122 -10.45 8.91 5.64
C ARG A 122 -10.42 9.70 6.96
N LEU A 123 -10.99 9.14 8.03
CA LEU A 123 -11.08 9.77 9.34
C LEU A 123 -9.80 9.84 10.15
N ARG A 124 -8.81 8.99 9.87
CA ARG A 124 -7.56 9.02 10.62
C ARG A 124 -6.92 10.41 10.57
N ARG A 125 -7.00 11.11 9.43
CA ARG A 125 -6.46 12.47 9.30
C ARG A 125 -7.25 13.51 10.10
N GLY A 126 -8.56 13.38 10.21
CA GLY A 126 -9.42 14.33 10.95
C GLY A 126 -9.14 14.36 12.45
N PHE A 127 -8.99 13.19 13.09
CA PHE A 127 -8.70 13.11 14.52
C PHE A 127 -7.29 13.61 14.88
N LEU A 128 -6.32 13.40 13.97
CA LEU A 128 -4.92 13.86 14.11
C LEU A 128 -4.76 15.38 14.04
N LEU A 129 -5.63 16.10 13.32
CA LEU A 129 -5.54 17.56 13.19
C LEU A 129 -5.73 18.31 14.52
N PHE A 130 -6.43 17.72 15.50
CA PHE A 130 -6.56 18.32 16.84
C PHE A 130 -5.31 18.19 17.71
N HIS A 131 -4.38 17.29 17.38
CA HIS A 131 -3.06 17.25 18.03
C HIS A 131 -2.08 18.26 17.42
N GLY A 132 -2.30 18.70 16.17
CA GLY A 132 -1.40 19.60 15.46
C GLY A 132 -1.70 21.10 15.61
N GLU A 133 -2.97 21.50 15.76
CA GLU A 133 -3.37 22.91 15.70
C GLU A 133 -3.42 23.66 17.04
N HIS A 134 -2.93 23.06 18.13
CA HIS A 134 -2.67 23.77 19.39
C HIS A 134 -1.15 23.95 19.59
N PRO A 135 -0.55 25.11 19.22
CA PRO A 135 0.87 25.37 19.41
C PRO A 135 1.30 25.52 20.89
N GLY A 136 0.42 25.22 21.86
CA GLY A 136 0.69 25.29 23.29
C GLY A 136 0.89 23.92 23.97
N VAL A 137 0.62 22.81 23.29
CA VAL A 137 0.90 21.45 23.79
C VAL A 137 1.95 20.82 22.89
N GLY A 138 3.04 21.56 22.71
CA GLY A 138 4.23 21.06 22.06
C GLY A 138 4.72 19.83 22.80
N VAL A 139 4.85 18.74 22.05
CA VAL A 139 5.77 17.62 22.21
C VAL A 139 6.96 17.99 23.13
N ARG A 140 6.76 17.83 24.44
CA ARG A 140 7.79 17.76 25.47
C ARG A 140 7.39 16.72 26.53
N LEU A 141 7.01 15.54 26.08
CA LEU A 141 7.16 14.33 26.89
C LEU A 141 8.08 13.38 26.13
N GLY A 142 9.33 13.82 25.98
CA GLY A 142 10.41 12.89 25.73
C GLY A 142 10.50 11.92 26.90
N ARG A 143 10.25 10.63 26.64
CA ARG A 143 10.97 9.42 27.10
C ARG A 143 11.59 9.34 28.51
N ARG A 144 11.24 10.22 29.48
CA ARG A 144 11.89 10.30 30.80
C ARG A 144 10.97 10.56 31.99
N GLN A 145 9.66 10.34 31.89
CA GLN A 145 8.76 10.44 33.06
C GLN A 145 7.76 9.29 33.23
N ALA A 146 8.11 8.08 32.79
CA ALA A 146 7.41 6.86 33.23
C ALA A 146 7.79 6.42 34.67
N ASN A 147 8.71 7.11 35.35
CA ASN A 147 9.34 6.60 36.58
C ASN A 147 9.11 7.40 37.87
N ARG A 148 8.04 8.20 37.94
CA ARG A 148 7.54 8.72 39.23
C ARG A 148 6.02 8.80 39.17
N VAL A 149 5.35 7.75 39.62
CA VAL A 149 4.07 7.92 40.31
C VAL A 149 4.44 8.60 41.64
N PRO A 150 4.10 9.89 41.88
CA PRO A 150 4.27 10.44 43.21
C PRO A 150 3.28 9.70 44.10
N HIS A 151 3.86 8.94 45.02
CA HIS A 151 3.18 8.27 46.12
C HIS A 151 2.69 9.33 47.13
N ASP A 152 1.91 10.30 46.67
CA ASP A 152 1.23 11.28 47.52
C ASP A 152 0.07 11.95 46.75
N CYS A 153 -1.01 11.20 46.57
CA CYS A 153 -2.27 11.71 46.04
C CYS A 153 -3.40 11.44 47.03
N LYS A 154 -3.13 11.68 48.32
CA LYS A 154 -4.13 11.54 49.40
C LYS A 154 -4.80 12.85 49.84
N GLU A 155 -4.41 14.04 49.35
CA GLU A 155 -4.97 15.28 49.94
C GLU A 155 -5.38 16.43 49.00
N GLN A 156 -5.45 16.25 47.68
CA GLN A 156 -5.99 17.28 46.77
C GLN A 156 -7.20 16.82 45.94
N ALA A 157 -7.96 15.86 46.49
CA ALA A 157 -9.26 15.44 45.97
C ALA A 157 -10.42 16.26 46.56
N ARG A 158 -10.24 17.56 46.79
CA ARG A 158 -11.33 18.46 47.17
C ARG A 158 -11.39 19.62 46.17
N SER A 159 -12.52 19.67 45.47
CA SER A 159 -12.94 20.64 44.46
C SER A 159 -12.11 20.74 43.17
N ILE A 160 -12.18 19.72 42.31
CA ILE A 160 -12.05 19.95 40.87
C ILE A 160 -13.49 20.02 40.33
N SER A 161 -13.92 21.22 39.94
CA SER A 161 -15.27 21.48 39.46
C SER A 161 -15.58 20.71 38.18
N HIS A 162 -16.83 20.25 38.06
CA HIS A 162 -17.39 19.47 36.97
C HIS A 162 -17.12 20.09 35.58
N GLU A 163 -16.98 21.41 35.50
CA GLU A 163 -16.73 22.17 34.27
C GLU A 163 -15.32 21.98 33.67
N ARG A 164 -14.29 21.75 34.50
CA ARG A 164 -12.90 21.62 34.01
C ARG A 164 -12.57 20.22 33.47
N LEU A 165 -13.25 19.19 33.95
CA LEU A 165 -13.01 17.79 33.55
C LEU A 165 -13.66 17.41 32.20
N VAL A 166 -14.70 18.14 31.79
CA VAL A 166 -15.34 17.94 30.47
C VAL A 166 -14.56 18.69 29.37
N ALA A 167 -13.84 19.76 29.73
CA ALA A 167 -12.92 20.44 28.82
C ALA A 167 -11.67 19.62 28.45
N HIS A 168 -11.42 18.47 29.09
CA HIS A 168 -10.20 17.64 28.92
C HIS A 168 -10.45 16.22 28.38
N LEU A 169 -11.67 15.91 27.90
CA LEU A 169 -11.85 14.74 27.02
C LEU A 169 -10.98 14.74 25.72
N PRO A 170 -10.44 15.87 25.21
CA PRO A 170 -9.48 15.85 24.11
C PRO A 170 -8.12 15.21 24.44
N CYS A 171 -7.87 14.83 25.69
CA CYS A 171 -6.61 14.21 26.14
C CYS A 171 -6.68 12.68 26.21
N LEU A 172 -7.63 12.08 25.50
CA LEU A 172 -7.75 10.63 25.35
C LEU A 172 -6.54 10.13 24.54
N LEU A 173 -5.56 9.52 25.22
CA LEU A 173 -4.39 8.92 24.59
C LEU A 173 -4.87 7.87 23.59
N CYS A 174 -4.66 8.15 22.30
CA CYS A 174 -4.98 7.22 21.24
C CYS A 174 -3.87 6.17 21.15
N SER A 175 -4.26 4.91 21.05
CA SER A 175 -3.34 3.77 20.88
C SER A 175 -3.62 3.10 19.54
N GLU A 176 -2.54 2.69 18.87
CA GLU A 176 -2.56 2.01 17.57
C GLU A 176 -3.29 2.77 16.44
N TYR A 177 -3.38 4.10 16.53
CA TYR A 177 -4.05 4.96 15.55
C TYR A 177 -3.24 5.18 14.26
N ASP A 178 -1.93 4.95 14.33
CA ASP A 178 -0.94 5.15 13.27
C ASP A 178 -0.62 3.86 12.49
N VAL A 179 -1.08 2.70 12.95
CA VAL A 179 -0.86 1.39 12.29
C VAL A 179 -1.45 1.40 10.87
N PRO A 180 -0.66 1.36 9.79
CA PRO A 180 -1.19 1.47 8.42
C PRO A 180 -2.31 0.47 8.15
N TYR A 181 -3.36 0.90 7.45
CA TYR A 181 -4.59 0.10 7.32
C TYR A 181 -4.35 -1.28 6.67
N LEU A 182 -3.56 -1.35 5.60
CA LEU A 182 -3.14 -2.62 5.00
C LEU A 182 -2.49 -3.55 6.03
N MET A 183 -1.58 -3.02 6.85
CA MET A 183 -0.89 -3.78 7.88
C MET A 183 -1.85 -4.25 8.96
N ARG A 184 -2.81 -3.42 9.37
CA ARG A 184 -3.87 -3.81 10.31
C ARG A 184 -4.62 -5.04 9.80
N VAL A 185 -5.14 -4.96 8.58
CA VAL A 185 -5.91 -6.06 7.98
C VAL A 185 -5.04 -7.31 7.84
N ALA A 186 -3.80 -7.16 7.41
CA ALA A 186 -2.86 -8.28 7.25
C ALA A 186 -2.50 -8.95 8.60
N ILE A 187 -2.38 -8.18 9.68
CA ILE A 187 -2.13 -8.71 11.02
C ILE A 187 -3.38 -9.44 11.52
N ASP A 188 -4.53 -8.77 11.55
CA ASP A 188 -5.76 -9.30 12.14
C ASP A 188 -6.29 -10.54 11.40
N LYS A 189 -6.03 -10.63 10.09
CA LYS A 189 -6.47 -11.76 9.24
C LYS A 189 -5.35 -12.74 8.92
N GLU A 190 -4.17 -12.55 9.51
CA GLU A 190 -2.99 -13.38 9.28
C GLU A 190 -2.61 -13.54 7.79
N ILE A 191 -2.86 -12.51 6.99
CA ILE A 191 -2.55 -12.48 5.55
C ILE A 191 -1.07 -12.13 5.35
N ARG A 192 -0.39 -12.88 4.49
CA ARG A 192 1.03 -12.74 4.16
C ARG A 192 1.21 -12.90 2.65
N ILE A 193 1.87 -11.92 2.03
CA ILE A 193 2.24 -11.99 0.61
C ILE A 193 3.20 -13.17 0.40
N GLY A 194 3.05 -13.88 -0.72
CA GLY A 194 3.84 -15.06 -1.06
C GLY A 194 3.29 -16.38 -0.52
N ALA A 195 2.26 -16.37 0.33
CA ALA A 195 1.58 -17.59 0.78
C ALA A 195 0.40 -17.97 -0.14
N TRP A 196 0.01 -19.24 -0.06
CA TRP A 196 -1.16 -19.80 -0.73
C TRP A 196 -2.42 -19.65 0.11
N TYR A 197 -3.55 -19.42 -0.56
CA TYR A 197 -4.84 -19.22 0.07
C TYR A 197 -5.96 -19.85 -0.76
N SER A 198 -6.97 -20.39 -0.08
CA SER A 198 -8.28 -20.66 -0.65
C SER A 198 -9.14 -19.41 -0.51
N VAL A 199 -9.72 -18.95 -1.62
CA VAL A 199 -10.58 -17.78 -1.65
C VAL A 199 -12.00 -18.23 -1.90
N HIS A 200 -12.88 -17.96 -0.95
CA HIS A 200 -14.31 -18.22 -1.06
C HIS A 200 -15.05 -16.89 -1.14
N VAL A 201 -15.85 -16.71 -2.18
CA VAL A 201 -16.66 -15.51 -2.38
C VAL A 201 -18.12 -15.91 -2.25
N ASP A 202 -18.77 -15.38 -1.22
CA ASP A 202 -20.19 -15.55 -0.96
C ASP A 202 -20.91 -14.21 -1.08
N ALA A 203 -22.09 -14.20 -1.71
CA ALA A 203 -22.84 -12.97 -1.95
C ALA A 203 -23.42 -12.37 -0.64
N ALA A 204 -23.70 -13.20 0.37
CA ALA A 204 -24.25 -12.80 1.66
C ALA A 204 -23.15 -12.63 2.72
N GLU A 205 -22.18 -13.53 2.78
CA GLU A 205 -21.13 -13.54 3.82
C GLU A 205 -19.86 -12.76 3.42
N GLY A 206 -19.72 -12.41 2.14
CA GLY A 206 -18.59 -11.66 1.61
C GLY A 206 -17.40 -12.55 1.23
N VAL A 207 -16.19 -12.01 1.35
CA VAL A 207 -14.95 -12.70 0.92
C VAL A 207 -14.25 -13.31 2.13
N LYS A 208 -14.03 -14.63 2.07
CA LYS A 208 -13.20 -15.37 3.03
C LYS A 208 -11.92 -15.85 2.36
N VAL A 209 -10.80 -15.68 3.07
CA VAL A 209 -9.45 -16.01 2.58
C VAL A 209 -8.77 -16.87 3.63
N ASP A 210 -8.71 -18.17 3.37
CA ASP A 210 -8.16 -19.17 4.30
C ASP A 210 -6.76 -19.59 3.83
N ARG A 211 -5.75 -19.49 4.71
CA ARG A 211 -4.36 -19.81 4.37
C ARG A 211 -4.18 -21.32 4.19
N ILE A 212 -3.52 -21.71 3.09
CA ILE A 212 -3.09 -23.08 2.87
C ILE A 212 -1.63 -23.20 3.33
N THR A 213 -1.39 -23.95 4.40
CA THR A 213 -0.07 -24.08 5.04
C THR A 213 0.82 -25.12 4.39
N ASP A 214 0.22 -26.11 3.73
CA ASP A 214 0.92 -27.29 3.22
C ASP A 214 1.65 -27.02 1.89
N MET A 215 1.24 -25.96 1.18
CA MET A 215 1.90 -25.52 -0.05
C MET A 215 3.02 -24.54 0.27
N VAL A 216 4.26 -25.05 0.26
CA VAL A 216 5.46 -24.29 0.60
C VAL A 216 6.10 -23.64 -0.63
N ASP A 217 6.06 -24.34 -1.78
CA ASP A 217 6.63 -23.83 -3.03
C ASP A 217 5.86 -22.60 -3.51
N LYS A 218 6.59 -21.57 -3.91
CA LYS A 218 5.99 -20.31 -4.36
C LYS A 218 5.48 -20.44 -5.78
N ALA A 219 4.48 -19.65 -6.13
CA ALA A 219 4.08 -19.48 -7.52
C ALA A 219 5.21 -18.82 -8.34
N GLU A 220 5.22 -19.04 -9.64
CA GLU A 220 6.18 -18.46 -10.59
C GLU A 220 5.54 -17.27 -11.32
N PRO A 221 5.68 -16.03 -10.80
CA PRO A 221 5.21 -14.85 -11.50
C PRO A 221 6.09 -14.57 -12.73
N VAL A 222 5.47 -14.13 -13.82
CA VAL A 222 6.18 -13.48 -14.94
C VAL A 222 6.93 -12.25 -14.44
N VAL A 223 8.26 -12.25 -14.59
CA VAL A 223 9.15 -11.16 -14.17
C VAL A 223 9.72 -10.46 -15.39
N LEU A 224 9.55 -9.14 -15.47
CA LEU A 224 10.16 -8.30 -16.49
C LEU A 224 11.21 -7.39 -15.86
N ALA A 225 12.47 -7.57 -16.24
CA ALA A 225 13.53 -6.64 -15.91
C ALA A 225 13.82 -5.74 -17.10
N PHE A 226 13.89 -4.42 -16.94
CA PHE A 226 14.25 -3.51 -18.03
C PHE A 226 15.20 -2.41 -17.59
N ASP A 227 15.89 -1.85 -18.58
CA ASP A 227 16.84 -0.76 -18.44
C ASP A 227 16.80 0.08 -19.73
N ILE A 228 16.85 1.41 -19.59
CA ILE A 228 16.78 2.35 -20.71
C ILE A 228 18.11 3.05 -20.95
N GLU A 229 18.40 3.32 -22.22
CA GLU A 229 19.55 4.11 -22.63
C GLU A 229 19.08 5.40 -23.30
N CYS A 230 19.60 6.53 -22.81
CA CYS A 230 19.18 7.87 -23.22
C CYS A 230 20.34 8.67 -23.79
N THR A 231 20.03 9.55 -24.73
CA THR A 231 21.00 10.58 -25.15
C THR A 231 21.35 11.48 -23.97
N LYS A 232 22.49 12.13 -24.06
CA LYS A 232 22.87 13.17 -23.10
C LYS A 232 23.87 14.15 -23.70
N ALA A 233 23.78 15.40 -23.27
CA ALA A 233 24.80 16.38 -23.58
C ALA A 233 26.17 16.00 -22.94
N PRO A 234 27.30 16.39 -23.56
CA PRO A 234 28.63 16.17 -22.99
C PRO A 234 28.75 16.75 -21.58
N LEU A 235 29.28 15.96 -20.65
CA LEU A 235 29.51 16.33 -19.24
C LEU A 235 28.24 16.72 -18.44
N LYS A 236 27.04 16.39 -18.94
CA LYS A 236 25.77 16.56 -18.23
C LYS A 236 25.10 15.22 -17.95
N PHE A 237 24.17 15.24 -17.01
CA PHE A 237 23.19 14.17 -16.83
C PHE A 237 22.14 14.22 -17.94
N PRO A 238 21.52 13.09 -18.31
CA PRO A 238 20.39 13.07 -19.22
C PRO A 238 19.22 13.91 -18.68
N ASP A 239 18.55 14.65 -19.57
CA ASP A 239 17.38 15.47 -19.25
C ASP A 239 16.20 15.06 -20.13
N ALA A 240 15.18 14.44 -19.53
CA ALA A 240 14.02 13.90 -20.25
C ALA A 240 13.23 14.95 -21.05
N THR A 241 13.39 16.25 -20.76
CA THR A 241 12.74 17.31 -21.55
C THR A 241 13.38 17.52 -22.91
N SER A 242 14.69 17.25 -23.05
CA SER A 242 15.46 17.55 -24.26
C SER A 242 16.12 16.32 -24.89
N ASP A 243 16.54 15.36 -24.07
CA ASP A 243 17.14 14.09 -24.48
C ASP A 243 16.06 13.06 -24.82
N GLN A 244 16.46 12.03 -25.57
CA GLN A 244 15.58 10.97 -26.08
C GLN A 244 16.08 9.58 -25.65
N ILE A 245 15.15 8.64 -25.53
CA ILE A 245 15.46 7.22 -25.35
C ILE A 245 15.85 6.64 -26.70
N TYR A 246 17.02 6.00 -26.76
CA TYR A 246 17.51 5.38 -27.99
C TYR A 246 17.61 3.86 -27.92
N MET A 247 17.66 3.26 -26.73
CA MET A 247 17.46 1.82 -26.56
C MET A 247 16.64 1.51 -25.32
N ILE A 248 15.85 0.43 -25.38
CA ILE A 248 15.26 -0.22 -24.20
C ILE A 248 15.64 -1.68 -24.27
N SER A 249 16.40 -2.13 -23.27
CA SER A 249 16.70 -3.55 -23.09
C SER A 249 15.80 -4.12 -22.01
N TYR A 250 15.26 -5.32 -22.22
CA TYR A 250 14.46 -5.98 -21.20
C TYR A 250 14.52 -7.49 -21.33
N MET A 251 14.25 -8.16 -20.22
CA MET A 251 14.25 -9.59 -20.09
C MET A 251 12.97 -10.06 -19.44
N VAL A 252 12.32 -11.06 -20.05
CA VAL A 252 11.14 -11.72 -19.49
C VAL A 252 11.38 -13.21 -19.44
N ASP A 253 11.31 -13.79 -18.24
CA ASP A 253 11.49 -15.22 -17.99
C ASP A 253 12.68 -15.84 -18.74
N ARG A 254 13.79 -15.10 -18.75
CA ARG A 254 15.09 -15.42 -19.38
C ARG A 254 15.16 -15.28 -20.91
N GLN A 255 14.15 -14.74 -21.57
CA GLN A 255 14.20 -14.28 -22.96
C GLN A 255 14.59 -12.80 -22.99
N GLY A 256 15.59 -12.43 -23.80
CA GLY A 256 16.06 -11.05 -23.94
C GLY A 256 15.42 -10.34 -25.13
N PHE A 257 15.17 -9.05 -24.98
CA PHE A 257 14.67 -8.18 -26.04
C PHE A 257 15.44 -6.86 -26.01
N LEU A 258 15.72 -6.32 -27.19
CA LEU A 258 16.35 -5.02 -27.34
C LEU A 258 15.58 -4.23 -28.39
N ILE A 259 15.05 -3.07 -28.04
CA ILE A 259 14.41 -2.15 -28.99
C ILE A 259 15.39 -1.02 -29.27
N CYS A 260 15.68 -0.76 -30.54
CA CYS A 260 16.67 0.22 -30.99
C CYS A 260 16.02 1.34 -31.80
N ASN A 261 16.19 2.59 -31.39
CA ASN A 261 15.81 3.77 -32.16
C ASN A 261 16.85 4.09 -33.25
N ARG A 262 16.44 3.97 -34.52
CA ARG A 262 17.29 4.21 -35.69
C ARG A 262 17.56 5.69 -36.00
N GLU A 263 16.99 6.64 -35.26
CA GLU A 263 17.38 8.05 -35.32
C GLU A 263 18.81 8.29 -34.78
N PHE A 264 19.26 7.46 -33.84
CA PHE A 264 20.58 7.59 -33.20
C PHE A 264 21.50 6.41 -33.48
N VAL A 265 20.96 5.19 -33.41
CA VAL A 265 21.72 4.03 -33.84
C VAL A 265 21.92 4.16 -35.36
N SER A 266 23.12 3.93 -35.89
CA SER A 266 23.40 4.16 -37.31
C SER A 266 23.16 2.95 -38.21
N GLN A 267 23.20 1.73 -37.64
CA GLN A 267 22.93 0.47 -38.34
C GLN A 267 21.93 -0.39 -37.58
N ASP A 268 21.21 -1.26 -38.30
CA ASP A 268 20.31 -2.23 -37.68
C ASP A 268 21.12 -3.18 -36.79
N VAL A 269 20.61 -3.45 -35.59
CA VAL A 269 21.20 -4.41 -34.68
C VAL A 269 20.55 -5.77 -34.95
N ASP A 270 21.36 -6.75 -35.34
CA ASP A 270 20.93 -8.14 -35.52
C ASP A 270 20.77 -8.84 -34.16
N ASP A 271 19.92 -9.88 -34.12
CA ASP A 271 19.81 -10.76 -32.95
C ASP A 271 21.17 -11.31 -32.53
N PHE A 272 21.45 -11.26 -31.23
CA PHE A 272 22.74 -11.68 -30.68
C PHE A 272 22.58 -12.44 -29.35
N GLU A 273 23.69 -13.04 -28.89
CA GLU A 273 23.76 -13.72 -27.61
C GLU A 273 24.74 -12.99 -26.68
N TYR A 274 24.35 -12.84 -25.42
CA TYR A 274 25.22 -12.32 -24.36
C TYR A 274 25.09 -13.18 -23.10
N THR A 275 26.06 -14.09 -22.93
CA THR A 275 26.12 -15.01 -21.78
C THR A 275 27.43 -14.79 -21.02
N PRO A 276 27.45 -13.92 -19.99
CA PRO A 276 28.69 -13.57 -19.28
C PRO A 276 29.20 -14.70 -18.37
N LYS A 277 28.32 -15.59 -17.88
CA LYS A 277 28.67 -16.79 -17.10
C LYS A 277 27.69 -17.92 -17.39
N SER A 278 28.14 -19.17 -17.18
CA SER A 278 27.34 -20.40 -17.36
C SER A 278 26.10 -20.48 -16.45
N ASP A 279 26.16 -19.85 -15.27
CA ASP A 279 25.08 -19.89 -14.27
C ASP A 279 23.89 -18.99 -14.64
N TYR A 280 24.01 -18.23 -15.72
CA TYR A 280 22.92 -17.49 -16.31
C TYR A 280 22.53 -18.20 -17.62
N PRO A 281 21.54 -19.10 -17.58
CA PRO A 281 20.94 -19.69 -18.77
C PRO A 281 19.56 -19.10 -19.07
N GLY A 282 19.09 -19.27 -20.28
CA GLY A 282 17.87 -18.73 -20.83
C GLY A 282 17.30 -19.64 -21.90
N ARG A 283 16.11 -19.28 -22.37
CA ARG A 283 15.28 -20.16 -23.19
C ARG A 283 15.31 -19.69 -24.63
N VAL A 284 15.72 -20.56 -25.54
CA VAL A 284 15.53 -20.35 -26.97
C VAL A 284 14.09 -20.76 -27.33
N HIS A 285 13.23 -19.83 -27.79
CA HIS A 285 11.84 -20.15 -28.16
C HIS A 285 11.43 -19.90 -29.62
N THR A 286 12.24 -19.26 -30.46
CA THR A 286 11.82 -19.01 -31.86
C THR A 286 12.22 -20.10 -32.85
N ALA A 287 11.30 -20.36 -33.80
CA ALA A 287 11.51 -21.26 -34.94
C ALA A 287 12.67 -20.82 -35.84
N THR A 288 12.99 -19.52 -35.83
CA THR A 288 14.13 -18.92 -36.55
C THR A 288 15.47 -19.34 -35.92
N ALA A 289 15.57 -19.36 -34.58
CA ALA A 289 16.75 -19.87 -33.88
C ALA A 289 16.92 -21.40 -34.01
N ARG A 290 15.80 -22.16 -34.04
CA ARG A 290 15.83 -23.62 -34.26
C ARG A 290 16.45 -24.03 -35.60
N LYS A 291 16.33 -23.23 -36.66
CA LYS A 291 16.97 -23.53 -37.96
C LYS A 291 18.49 -23.37 -37.94
N ARG A 292 19.05 -22.53 -37.06
CA ARG A 292 20.50 -22.35 -36.91
C ARG A 292 21.14 -23.41 -36.00
N LEU A 293 20.37 -23.98 -35.06
CA LEU A 293 20.84 -24.97 -34.07
C LEU A 293 20.69 -26.44 -34.52
N ALA A 294 20.65 -26.74 -35.83
CA ALA A 294 20.50 -28.11 -36.33
C ALA A 294 21.79 -28.97 -36.24
N ARG A 295 22.82 -28.51 -35.54
CA ARG A 295 24.03 -29.28 -35.24
C ARG A 295 24.33 -29.10 -33.75
N PHE A 296 24.43 -30.22 -33.04
CA PHE A 296 24.75 -30.41 -31.62
C PHE A 296 23.57 -30.69 -30.69
N ASP A 297 23.56 -31.94 -30.22
CA ASP A 297 22.74 -32.58 -29.18
C ASP A 297 23.02 -32.05 -27.76
N GLU A 298 23.51 -30.81 -27.63
CA GLU A 298 23.70 -30.15 -26.35
C GLU A 298 22.67 -29.02 -26.27
N MET A 299 21.62 -29.26 -25.49
CA MET A 299 20.67 -28.24 -25.07
C MET A 299 21.42 -27.19 -24.25
N ALA A 300 22.08 -26.26 -24.95
CA ALA A 300 22.86 -25.19 -24.35
C ALA A 300 21.91 -24.27 -23.58
N PHE A 301 22.07 -24.31 -22.27
CA PHE A 301 21.44 -23.45 -21.30
C PHE A 301 22.08 -22.04 -21.43
N CYS A 302 21.56 -21.16 -22.29
CA CYS A 302 22.12 -19.82 -22.58
C CYS A 302 21.15 -18.69 -22.22
N VAL A 303 21.52 -17.69 -21.40
CA VAL A 303 20.62 -16.51 -21.18
C VAL A 303 20.21 -15.94 -22.52
N GLY A 304 18.91 -15.62 -22.61
CA GLY A 304 18.15 -15.54 -23.83
C GLY A 304 18.87 -14.85 -24.99
N PRO A 305 18.80 -15.42 -26.20
CA PRO A 305 19.13 -14.64 -27.38
C PRO A 305 18.34 -13.33 -27.32
N PHE A 306 19.02 -12.21 -27.52
CA PHE A 306 18.35 -10.92 -27.61
C PHE A 306 17.67 -10.83 -28.97
N GLU A 307 16.35 -10.81 -28.95
CA GLU A 307 15.55 -10.47 -30.12
C GLU A 307 15.58 -8.94 -30.28
N CYS A 308 16.21 -8.50 -31.36
CA CYS A 308 16.46 -7.09 -31.62
C CYS A 308 15.38 -6.53 -32.55
N VAL A 309 14.76 -5.44 -32.11
CA VAL A 309 13.69 -4.76 -32.82
C VAL A 309 14.17 -3.36 -33.18
N ASN A 310 14.46 -3.16 -34.46
CA ASN A 310 14.91 -1.89 -35.01
C ASN A 310 13.69 -1.05 -35.41
N VAL A 311 13.47 0.09 -34.75
CA VAL A 311 12.33 0.98 -34.98
C VAL A 311 12.77 2.35 -35.48
N THR A 312 11.90 3.03 -36.20
CA THR A 312 12.25 4.24 -36.94
C THR A 312 12.54 5.45 -36.07
N ASN A 313 11.89 5.59 -34.92
CA ASN A 313 11.99 6.75 -34.02
C ASN A 313 11.65 6.39 -32.56
N GLU A 314 11.81 7.36 -31.65
CA GLU A 314 11.52 7.19 -30.21
C GLU A 314 10.03 6.85 -29.95
N PHE A 315 9.11 7.41 -30.74
CA PHE A 315 7.68 7.14 -30.60
C PHE A 315 7.36 5.65 -30.80
N GLU A 316 7.85 5.05 -31.88
CA GLU A 316 7.65 3.62 -32.16
C GLU A 316 8.38 2.73 -31.14
N LEU A 317 9.52 3.18 -30.59
CA LEU A 317 10.23 2.48 -29.52
C LEU A 317 9.36 2.36 -28.25
N ILE A 318 8.81 3.47 -27.77
CA ILE A 318 7.95 3.50 -26.58
C ILE A 318 6.66 2.72 -26.84
N ARG A 319 6.06 2.90 -28.02
CA ARG A 319 4.85 2.18 -28.44
C ARG A 319 5.06 0.67 -28.45
N TYR A 320 6.17 0.19 -29.03
CA TYR A 320 6.49 -1.23 -29.07
C TYR A 320 6.67 -1.78 -27.66
N PHE A 321 7.45 -1.10 -26.81
CA PHE A 321 7.67 -1.53 -25.43
C PHE A 321 6.35 -1.67 -24.67
N PHE A 322 5.46 -0.67 -24.75
CA PHE A 322 4.17 -0.71 -24.06
C PHE A 322 3.24 -1.81 -24.57
N ASN A 323 3.18 -2.01 -25.88
CA ASN A 323 2.37 -3.09 -26.45
C ASN A 323 2.89 -4.46 -26.00
N HIS A 324 4.20 -4.66 -26.01
CA HIS A 324 4.78 -5.93 -25.62
C HIS A 324 4.63 -6.18 -24.10
N VAL A 325 4.80 -5.16 -23.27
CA VAL A 325 4.48 -5.23 -21.83
C VAL A 325 3.02 -5.65 -21.60
N LYS A 326 2.09 -5.09 -22.37
CA LYS A 326 0.66 -5.44 -22.28
C LYS A 326 0.39 -6.90 -22.69
N GLU A 327 1.07 -7.38 -23.73
CA GLU A 327 0.96 -8.76 -24.20
C GLU A 327 1.53 -9.76 -23.20
N LEU A 328 2.69 -9.44 -22.61
CA LEU A 328 3.38 -10.29 -21.64
C LEU A 328 2.70 -10.29 -20.26
N ASN A 329 1.95 -9.23 -19.94
CA ASN A 329 1.24 -9.05 -18.67
C ASN A 329 2.11 -9.43 -17.44
N PRO A 330 3.30 -8.81 -17.27
CA PRO A 330 4.22 -9.16 -16.20
C PRO A 330 3.65 -8.80 -14.83
N HIS A 331 3.95 -9.61 -13.83
CA HIS A 331 3.50 -9.41 -12.45
C HIS A 331 4.50 -8.61 -11.63
N ILE A 332 5.79 -8.67 -12.01
CA ILE A 332 6.89 -8.01 -11.31
C ILE A 332 7.72 -7.26 -12.34
N PHE A 333 7.95 -5.97 -12.06
CA PHE A 333 8.93 -5.17 -12.77
C PHE A 333 10.20 -5.03 -11.93
N VAL A 334 11.35 -5.20 -12.56
CA VAL A 334 12.66 -5.05 -11.94
C VAL A 334 13.46 -4.03 -12.74
N THR A 335 14.09 -3.10 -12.04
CA THR A 335 14.99 -2.10 -12.61
C THR A 335 16.16 -1.90 -11.66
N TYR A 336 17.20 -1.21 -12.14
CA TYR A 336 18.28 -0.74 -11.29
C TYR A 336 18.23 0.78 -11.20
N ASN A 337 17.90 1.32 -10.03
CA ASN A 337 17.68 2.76 -9.83
C ASN A 337 16.51 3.36 -10.67
N GLY A 338 15.58 2.52 -11.14
CA GLY A 338 14.53 2.97 -12.05
C GLY A 338 13.51 3.95 -11.46
N ASP A 339 13.29 3.94 -10.15
CA ASP A 339 12.40 4.93 -9.50
C ASP A 339 12.92 6.38 -9.64
N PHE A 340 14.24 6.56 -9.77
CA PHE A 340 14.87 7.88 -9.88
C PHE A 340 15.28 8.24 -11.31
N PHE A 341 15.34 7.26 -12.21
CA PHE A 341 15.81 7.47 -13.58
C PHE A 341 14.84 6.88 -14.61
N ASP A 342 14.83 5.55 -14.77
CA ASP A 342 14.14 4.88 -15.87
C ASP A 342 12.64 5.23 -15.96
N TRP A 343 11.91 5.12 -14.85
CA TRP A 343 10.47 5.38 -14.83
C TRP A 343 10.13 6.86 -15.06
N PRO A 344 10.70 7.83 -14.32
CA PRO A 344 10.44 9.25 -14.57
C PRO A 344 10.82 9.69 -15.99
N PHE A 345 11.92 9.16 -16.53
CA PHE A 345 12.39 9.51 -17.87
C PHE A 345 11.42 8.95 -18.93
N LEU A 346 11.11 7.65 -18.85
CA LEU A 346 10.15 7.00 -19.74
C LEU A 346 8.77 7.65 -19.70
N GLU A 347 8.27 8.01 -18.51
CA GLU A 347 6.98 8.70 -18.37
C GLU A 347 7.02 10.07 -19.06
N THR A 348 8.06 10.88 -18.83
CA THR A 348 8.20 12.20 -19.43
C THR A 348 8.27 12.12 -20.96
N ARG A 349 9.04 11.17 -21.50
CA ARG A 349 9.13 10.95 -22.96
C ARG A 349 7.82 10.44 -23.54
N ALA A 350 7.13 9.53 -22.86
CA ALA A 350 5.82 9.06 -23.27
C ALA A 350 4.80 10.22 -23.32
N GLN A 351 4.79 11.10 -22.31
CA GLN A 351 3.93 12.28 -22.30
C GLN A 351 4.23 13.25 -23.46
N HIS A 352 5.52 13.47 -23.78
CA HIS A 352 5.92 14.26 -24.95
C HIS A 352 5.34 13.71 -26.27
N HIS A 353 5.21 12.38 -26.35
CA HIS A 353 4.64 11.65 -27.48
C HIS A 353 3.12 11.46 -27.43
N GLY A 354 2.43 12.12 -26.49
CA GLY A 354 0.97 12.15 -26.41
C GLY A 354 0.33 11.04 -25.58
N TYR A 355 1.11 10.23 -24.86
CA TYR A 355 0.56 9.25 -23.92
C TYR A 355 0.08 9.94 -22.63
N ARG A 356 -1.15 9.64 -22.20
CA ARG A 356 -1.74 10.20 -20.97
C ARG A 356 -1.28 9.42 -19.74
N SER A 357 -0.08 9.73 -19.26
CA SER A 357 0.60 9.11 -18.09
C SER A 357 0.80 7.60 -18.22
N PHE A 358 1.99 7.14 -17.84
CA PHE A 358 2.34 5.74 -17.93
C PHE A 358 1.93 5.03 -16.63
N VAL A 359 0.96 4.12 -16.71
CA VAL A 359 0.49 3.35 -15.57
C VAL A 359 0.71 1.86 -15.82
N VAL A 360 1.71 1.30 -15.13
CA VAL A 360 1.89 -0.15 -15.02
C VAL A 360 0.75 -0.72 -14.17
N PRO A 361 -0.02 -1.70 -14.66
CA PRO A 361 -0.94 -2.44 -13.81
C PRO A 361 -0.18 -3.11 -12.66
N GLY A 362 -0.42 -2.69 -11.40
CA GLY A 362 0.11 -3.35 -10.20
C GLY A 362 1.38 -2.75 -9.56
N GLY A 363 1.91 -1.62 -10.05
CA GLY A 363 3.00 -0.87 -9.39
C GLY A 363 2.54 -0.20 -8.08
N ILE A 364 3.45 0.16 -7.16
CA ILE A 364 3.17 0.51 -5.74
C ILE A 364 2.44 1.87 -5.52
N HIS A 365 2.12 2.64 -6.56
CA HIS A 365 1.50 3.96 -6.41
C HIS A 365 0.08 4.07 -7.00
N GLY A 366 -0.91 4.01 -6.09
CA GLY A 366 -2.29 4.47 -6.13
C GLY A 366 -3.06 4.57 -7.46
N ASN A 367 -4.22 3.91 -7.48
CA ASN A 367 -5.39 4.09 -8.37
C ASN A 367 -5.12 4.18 -9.88
N TYR A 368 -5.48 3.09 -10.56
CA TYR A 368 -4.98 2.64 -11.84
C TYR A 368 -6.16 2.39 -12.78
N GLU A 369 -6.47 3.35 -13.67
CA GLU A 369 -7.28 3.11 -14.87
C GLU A 369 -6.84 4.03 -16.01
N ALA A 370 -6.97 3.48 -17.22
CA ALA A 370 -6.94 4.10 -18.55
C ALA A 370 -5.58 4.34 -19.23
N TRP A 371 -5.18 3.33 -20.02
CA TRP A 371 -4.53 3.55 -21.32
C TRP A 371 -5.59 4.05 -22.30
N ILE A 372 -5.68 5.38 -22.55
CA ILE A 372 -6.11 6.12 -23.78
C ILE A 372 -6.09 7.65 -23.53
#